data_AF-A0A973FRH1-F1
#
_entry.id   AF-A0A973FRH1-F1
#
_cell.length_a   1.000
_cell.length_b   1.000
_cell.length_c   1.000
_cell.angle_alpha   90.00
_cell.angle_beta   90.00
_cell.angle_gamma   90.00
#
_symmetry.space_group_name_H-M   'P 1'
#
loop_
_entity.id
_entity.type
_entity.pdbx_description
1 polymer ?
#
loop_
_entity_poly.entity_id
_entity_poly.type
_entity_poly.pdbx_seq_one_letter_code
_entity_poly.pdbx_strand_id
1 'polypeptide(L)'
;MPDLAVTAIASAGGVLRVTITNQGEAAVTDAFWVDVYLGPRSTPTGVNQIWDSLGEHGLAWLITGGDLPLAPGASLILSIGDARYRADYSAIGGVIAAGTLIYAQVDSWNGTAPYGAVLEAHERDGGAYNNIAGSVAASDMIPPADLTEASWMNPHLPRQRGRVLMP
;
A
#
# COMPACT_ATOMS: atom_id res chain seq x y z
N MET A 1 -11.92 -14.95 -15.42
CA MET A 1 -10.50 -14.57 -15.17
C MET A 1 -10.42 -13.94 -13.79
N PRO A 2 -9.24 -13.90 -13.16
CA PRO A 2 -9.03 -13.04 -12.00
C PRO A 2 -9.18 -11.56 -12.38
N ASP A 3 -9.59 -10.74 -11.41
CA ASP A 3 -9.71 -9.28 -11.54
C ASP A 3 -9.53 -8.68 -10.15
N LEU A 4 -8.33 -8.21 -9.85
CA LEU A 4 -7.93 -7.57 -8.61
C LEU A 4 -8.25 -6.07 -8.66
N ALA A 5 -9.02 -5.62 -7.68
CA ALA A 5 -9.35 -4.20 -7.54
C ALA A 5 -9.03 -3.71 -6.12
N VAL A 6 -8.52 -2.47 -6.02
CA VAL A 6 -8.57 -1.73 -4.76
C VAL A 6 -10.01 -1.24 -4.57
N THR A 7 -10.66 -1.76 -3.54
CA THR A 7 -12.08 -1.50 -3.26
C THR A 7 -12.31 -0.48 -2.15
N ALA A 8 -11.31 -0.26 -1.28
CA ALA A 8 -11.37 0.80 -0.28
C ALA A 8 -9.98 1.28 0.16
N ILE A 9 -9.88 2.57 0.44
CA ILE A 9 -8.77 3.22 1.15
C ILE A 9 -9.39 4.00 2.32
N ALA A 10 -8.99 3.69 3.55
CA ALA A 10 -9.53 4.31 4.77
C ALA A 10 -8.41 4.68 5.75
N SER A 11 -8.51 5.83 6.40
CA SER A 11 -7.48 6.39 7.28
C SER A 11 -8.05 6.90 8.61
N ALA A 12 -8.90 6.11 9.23
CA ALA A 12 -9.63 6.48 10.44
C ALA A 12 -8.93 5.98 11.71
N GLY A 13 -8.92 6.80 12.76
CA GLY A 13 -8.34 6.46 14.06
C GLY A 13 -6.81 6.32 14.00
N GLY A 14 -6.17 7.07 13.11
CA GLY A 14 -4.71 7.03 12.91
C GLY A 14 -4.21 5.73 12.29
N VAL A 15 -5.06 4.96 11.60
CA VAL A 15 -4.68 3.71 10.94
C VAL A 15 -5.07 3.76 9.46
N LEU A 16 -4.09 3.51 8.58
CA LEU A 16 -4.34 3.27 7.16
C LEU A 16 -4.78 1.83 6.94
N ARG A 17 -5.89 1.65 6.24
CA ARG A 17 -6.37 0.36 5.72
C ARG A 17 -6.60 0.44 4.22
N VAL A 18 -6.11 -0.55 3.49
CA VAL A 18 -6.38 -0.74 2.06
C VAL A 18 -7.09 -2.08 1.90
N THR A 19 -8.25 -2.08 1.26
CA THR A 19 -9.00 -3.30 0.96
C THR A 19 -8.84 -3.64 -0.51
N ILE A 20 -8.30 -4.82 -0.79
CA ILE A 20 -8.24 -5.39 -2.13
C ILE A 20 -9.26 -6.51 -2.24
N THR A 21 -9.86 -6.67 -3.42
CA THR A 21 -10.86 -7.71 -3.69
C THR A 21 -10.59 -8.33 -5.04
N ASN A 22 -10.70 -9.65 -5.14
CA ASN A 22 -10.82 -10.32 -6.43
C ASN A 22 -12.27 -10.23 -6.92
N GLN A 23 -12.57 -9.30 -7.81
CA GLN A 23 -13.88 -9.10 -8.44
C GLN A 23 -14.12 -10.05 -9.63
N GLY A 24 -13.11 -10.82 -10.00
CA GLY A 24 -13.17 -11.75 -11.13
C GLY A 24 -13.85 -13.07 -10.78
N GLU A 25 -14.09 -13.89 -11.81
CA GLU A 25 -14.73 -15.20 -11.68
C GLU A 25 -13.72 -16.35 -11.45
N ALA A 26 -12.41 -16.06 -11.50
CA ALA A 26 -11.37 -17.05 -11.23
C ALA A 26 -10.49 -16.63 -10.05
N ALA A 27 -9.97 -17.60 -9.30
CA ALA A 27 -9.09 -17.32 -8.18
C ALA A 27 -7.73 -16.78 -8.64
N VAL A 28 -7.14 -15.90 -7.83
CA VAL A 28 -5.75 -15.47 -7.99
C VAL A 28 -4.85 -16.48 -7.30
N THR A 29 -3.90 -17.07 -8.03
CA THR A 29 -2.98 -18.09 -7.50
C THR A 29 -1.54 -17.60 -7.40
N ASP A 30 -1.18 -16.61 -8.21
CA ASP A 30 0.17 -16.08 -8.27
C ASP A 30 0.37 -14.96 -7.24
N ALA A 31 1.59 -14.83 -6.74
CA ALA A 31 1.95 -13.77 -5.82
C ALA A 31 1.94 -12.41 -6.53
N PHE A 32 1.48 -11.36 -5.84
CA PHE A 32 1.37 -10.02 -6.41
C PHE A 32 1.70 -8.92 -5.39
N TRP A 33 2.06 -7.76 -5.91
CA TRP A 33 2.39 -6.56 -5.13
C TRP A 33 1.20 -5.62 -5.00
N VAL A 34 1.15 -4.89 -3.88
CA VAL A 34 0.25 -3.76 -3.69
C VAL A 34 1.08 -2.56 -3.29
N ASP A 35 0.99 -1.48 -4.06
CA ASP A 35 1.65 -0.20 -3.79
C ASP A 35 0.64 0.84 -3.32
N VAL A 36 1.03 1.63 -2.32
CA VAL A 36 0.33 2.84 -1.89
C VAL A 36 1.23 4.04 -2.08
N TYR A 37 0.67 5.08 -2.67
CA TYR A 37 1.34 6.32 -3.03
C TYR A 37 0.89 7.41 -2.05
N LEU A 38 1.84 7.99 -1.31
CA LEU A 38 1.57 9.04 -0.35
C LEU A 38 1.97 10.40 -0.94
N GLY A 39 0.98 11.15 -1.41
CA GLY A 39 1.19 12.44 -2.08
C GLY A 39 2.11 12.33 -3.31
N PRO A 40 1.83 11.45 -4.29
CA PRO A 40 2.71 11.30 -5.43
C PRO A 40 2.78 12.59 -6.27
N ARG A 41 3.94 12.81 -6.92
CA ARG A 41 4.17 13.93 -7.85
C ARG A 41 3.28 13.82 -9.10
N SER A 42 2.95 12.59 -9.50
CA SER A 42 2.05 12.28 -10.60
C SER A 42 1.13 11.11 -10.23
N THR A 43 -0.12 11.16 -10.67
CA THR A 43 -1.09 10.08 -10.43
C THR A 43 -0.63 8.77 -11.07
N PRO A 44 -0.74 7.62 -10.39
CA PRO A 44 -0.58 6.32 -11.02
C PRO A 44 -1.66 6.11 -12.09
N THR A 45 -1.27 5.55 -13.22
CA THR A 45 -2.12 5.38 -14.42
C THR A 45 -2.07 3.97 -15.00
N GLY A 46 -1.16 3.13 -14.52
CA GLY A 46 -1.04 1.73 -14.91
C GLY A 46 0.03 1.00 -14.11
N VAL A 47 0.13 -0.31 -14.33
CA VAL A 47 1.14 -1.17 -13.69
C VAL A 47 2.57 -0.75 -14.02
N ASN A 48 3.52 -1.25 -13.23
CA ASN A 48 4.95 -0.94 -13.28
C ASN A 48 5.30 0.53 -13.00
N GLN A 49 4.33 1.31 -12.52
CA GLN A 49 4.53 2.63 -11.95
C GLN A 49 4.54 2.54 -10.42
N ILE A 50 5.56 1.87 -9.85
CA ILE A 50 5.70 1.68 -8.40
C ILE A 50 5.86 3.03 -7.66
N TRP A 51 5.61 3.06 -6.35
CA TRP A 51 5.47 4.32 -5.62
C TRP A 51 6.70 5.24 -5.69
N ASP A 52 7.91 4.68 -5.70
CA ASP A 52 9.17 5.42 -5.70
C ASP A 52 9.48 6.05 -7.08
N SER A 53 8.87 5.54 -8.15
CA SER A 53 8.94 6.14 -9.47
C SER A 53 8.08 7.42 -9.57
N LEU A 54 6.97 7.49 -8.83
CA LEU A 54 5.99 8.57 -8.91
C LEU A 54 6.03 9.56 -7.76
N GLY A 55 6.72 9.24 -6.66
CA GLY A 55 6.69 10.02 -5.43
C GLY A 55 8.01 9.97 -4.67
N GLU A 56 7.95 10.39 -3.40
CA GLU A 56 9.04 10.26 -2.42
C GLU A 56 8.64 9.35 -1.26
N HIS A 57 7.33 9.13 -1.08
CA HIS A 57 6.77 8.37 0.02
C HIS A 57 5.73 7.37 -0.47
N GLY A 58 5.77 6.18 0.10
CA GLY A 58 4.90 5.07 -0.26
C GLY A 58 5.06 3.86 0.62
N LEU A 59 4.18 2.90 0.42
CA LEU A 59 4.10 1.66 1.19
C LEU A 59 3.91 0.50 0.22
N ALA A 60 4.49 -0.64 0.55
CA ALA A 60 4.38 -1.85 -0.25
C ALA A 60 3.95 -3.06 0.59
N TRP A 61 3.10 -3.89 0.01
CA TRP A 61 2.74 -5.22 0.52
C TRP A 61 3.00 -6.26 -0.56
N LEU A 62 3.38 -7.45 -0.14
CA LEU A 62 3.53 -8.61 -1.01
C LEU A 62 2.58 -9.71 -0.53
N ILE A 63 1.64 -10.08 -1.40
CA ILE A 63 0.66 -11.15 -1.16
C ILE A 63 1.23 -12.45 -1.71
N THR A 64 1.44 -13.46 -0.85
CA THR A 64 2.00 -14.75 -1.25
C THR A 64 1.39 -15.92 -0.46
N GLY A 65 1.71 -17.14 -0.89
CA GLY A 65 1.64 -18.32 -0.03
C GLY A 65 0.28 -18.52 0.63
N GLY A 66 0.23 -18.41 1.96
CA GLY A 66 -0.97 -18.66 2.77
C GLY A 66 -2.15 -17.70 2.55
N ASP A 67 -1.94 -16.62 1.80
CA ASP A 67 -3.00 -15.69 1.39
C ASP A 67 -3.63 -16.08 0.05
N LEU A 68 -3.07 -17.08 -0.62
CA LEU A 68 -3.46 -17.57 -1.92
C LEU A 68 -3.91 -19.03 -1.82
N PRO A 69 -4.87 -19.48 -2.66
CA PRO A 69 -5.53 -18.69 -3.69
C PRO A 69 -6.55 -17.67 -3.13
N LEU A 70 -6.58 -16.46 -3.69
CA LEU A 70 -7.63 -15.48 -3.38
C LEU A 70 -8.85 -15.77 -4.25
N ALA A 71 -9.87 -16.39 -3.66
CA ALA A 71 -11.09 -16.80 -4.35
C ALA A 71 -11.89 -15.62 -4.94
N PRO A 72 -12.76 -15.86 -5.95
CA PRO A 72 -13.73 -14.88 -6.43
C PRO A 72 -14.55 -14.25 -5.28
N GLY A 73 -14.64 -12.93 -5.28
CA GLY A 73 -15.33 -12.13 -4.26
C GLY A 73 -14.61 -12.03 -2.91
N ALA A 74 -13.47 -12.71 -2.71
CA ALA A 74 -12.72 -12.64 -1.47
C ALA A 74 -11.89 -11.34 -1.41
N SER A 75 -11.75 -10.81 -0.19
CA SER A 75 -11.02 -9.58 0.08
C SER A 75 -9.90 -9.79 1.11
N LEU A 76 -8.86 -8.97 0.99
CA LEU A 76 -7.83 -8.80 2.01
C LEU A 76 -7.80 -7.35 2.46
N ILE A 77 -7.64 -7.15 3.77
CA ILE A 77 -7.43 -5.83 4.37
C ILE A 77 -5.96 -5.74 4.77
N LEU A 78 -5.28 -4.76 4.19
CA LEU A 78 -3.87 -4.47 4.41
C LEU A 78 -3.73 -3.34 5.41
N SER A 79 -2.77 -3.47 6.31
CA SER A 79 -2.42 -2.46 7.32
C SER A 79 -0.90 -2.38 7.47
N ILE A 80 -0.40 -1.20 7.82
CA ILE A 80 1.04 -1.02 8.06
C ILE A 80 1.46 -1.94 9.22
N GLY A 81 2.51 -2.73 9.00
CA GLY A 81 3.05 -3.66 10.00
C GLY A 81 2.37 -5.03 10.04
N ASP A 82 1.40 -5.32 9.17
CA ASP A 82 0.89 -6.69 9.05
C ASP A 82 1.91 -7.65 8.41
N ALA A 83 1.59 -8.94 8.35
CA ALA A 83 2.51 -9.97 7.82
C ALA A 83 2.86 -9.80 6.32
N ARG A 84 2.02 -9.08 5.56
CA ARG A 84 2.20 -8.84 4.13
C ARG A 84 2.99 -7.56 3.86
N TYR A 85 3.04 -6.65 4.84
CA TYR A 85 3.77 -5.41 4.76
C TYR A 85 5.26 -5.66 4.51
N ARG A 86 5.87 -4.82 3.67
CA ARG A 86 7.27 -4.90 3.29
C ARG A 86 7.95 -3.58 3.62
N ALA A 87 8.47 -3.47 4.84
CA ALA A 87 9.17 -2.29 5.31
C ALA A 87 10.38 -1.92 4.43
N ASP A 88 11.14 -2.91 3.96
CA ASP A 88 12.30 -2.69 3.06
C ASP A 88 11.92 -2.12 1.69
N TYR A 89 10.64 -2.18 1.32
CA TYR A 89 10.08 -1.65 0.08
C TYR A 89 9.14 -0.46 0.34
N SER A 90 9.23 0.17 1.51
CA SER A 90 8.36 1.25 1.94
C SER A 90 9.16 2.44 2.47
N ALA A 91 8.67 3.65 2.23
CA ALA A 91 9.25 4.87 2.78
C ALA A 91 8.12 5.83 3.18
N ILE A 92 7.77 5.88 4.48
CA ILE A 92 6.66 6.74 4.94
C ILE A 92 7.09 8.21 5.07
N GLY A 93 8.38 8.46 5.32
CA GLY A 93 8.91 9.81 5.53
C GLY A 93 8.55 10.45 6.87
N GLY A 94 7.72 9.80 7.69
CA GLY A 94 7.30 10.28 9.01
C GLY A 94 5.82 10.01 9.26
N VAL A 95 5.15 10.90 9.99
CA VAL A 95 3.69 10.86 10.16
C VAL A 95 3.03 11.24 8.83
N ILE A 96 2.05 10.44 8.40
CA ILE A 96 1.19 10.81 7.27
C ILE A 96 0.21 11.86 7.79
N ALA A 97 0.33 13.09 7.30
CA ALA A 97 -0.53 14.18 7.73
C ALA A 97 -1.98 13.97 7.25
N ALA A 98 -2.95 14.43 8.04
CA ALA A 98 -4.31 14.57 7.55
C ALA A 98 -4.33 15.46 6.30
N GLY A 99 -5.10 15.08 5.28
CA GLY A 99 -5.14 15.74 3.98
C GLY A 99 -4.12 15.23 2.96
N THR A 100 -3.14 14.39 3.33
CA THR A 100 -2.25 13.74 2.35
C THR A 100 -3.08 12.93 1.36
N LEU A 101 -2.87 13.13 0.06
CA LEU A 101 -3.55 12.37 -0.98
C LEU A 101 -2.98 10.95 -1.04
N ILE A 102 -3.85 9.96 -0.95
CA ILE A 102 -3.51 8.55 -1.00
C ILE A 102 -4.10 7.96 -2.28
N TYR A 103 -3.24 7.24 -3.00
CA TYR A 103 -3.62 6.33 -4.07
C TYR A 103 -3.13 4.94 -3.70
N ALA A 104 -3.77 3.91 -4.24
CA ALA A 104 -3.30 2.54 -4.12
C ALA A 104 -3.49 1.81 -5.43
N GLN A 105 -2.59 0.87 -5.71
CA GLN A 105 -2.67 -0.03 -6.85
C GLN A 105 -2.43 -1.46 -6.39
N VAL A 106 -3.35 -2.35 -6.73
CA VAL A 106 -3.17 -3.80 -6.57
C VAL A 106 -2.59 -4.37 -7.87
N ASP A 107 -1.78 -5.42 -7.73
CA ASP A 107 -1.01 -6.03 -8.80
C ASP A 107 -0.10 -5.04 -9.56
N SER A 108 0.57 -4.19 -8.78
CA SER A 108 1.24 -2.98 -9.26
C SER A 108 2.54 -3.22 -10.03
N TRP A 109 3.19 -4.37 -9.89
CA TRP A 109 4.54 -4.60 -10.43
C TRP A 109 4.80 -6.01 -10.93
N ASN A 110 5.45 -6.08 -12.08
CA ASN A 110 6.11 -7.26 -12.62
C ASN A 110 7.43 -6.85 -13.32
N GLY A 111 8.54 -7.47 -12.94
CA GLY A 111 9.85 -7.16 -13.51
C GLY A 111 10.05 -7.50 -14.99
N THR A 112 9.10 -8.20 -15.63
CA THR A 112 9.26 -8.73 -16.99
C THR A 112 8.04 -8.60 -17.90
N ALA A 113 6.84 -8.38 -17.34
CA ALA A 113 5.60 -8.32 -18.10
C ALA A 113 5.07 -6.89 -18.26
N PRO A 114 4.31 -6.60 -19.33
CA PRO A 114 3.63 -5.31 -19.50
C PRO A 114 2.37 -5.17 -18.63
N TYR A 115 2.03 -6.20 -17.86
CA TYR A 115 0.95 -6.27 -16.87
C TYR A 115 1.55 -6.53 -15.48
N GLY A 116 0.72 -6.61 -14.45
CA GLY A 116 1.13 -7.04 -13.11
C GLY A 116 1.64 -8.49 -13.07
N ALA A 117 1.73 -9.07 -11.88
CA ALA A 117 2.08 -10.48 -11.71
C ALA A 117 0.94 -11.42 -12.15
N VAL A 118 -0.31 -10.94 -12.16
CA VAL A 118 -1.51 -11.67 -12.51
C VAL A 118 -2.11 -11.05 -13.77
N LEU A 119 -2.34 -11.84 -14.81
CA LEU A 119 -2.99 -11.30 -16.02
C LEU A 119 -4.51 -11.11 -15.78
N GLU A 120 -4.96 -9.87 -15.86
CA GLU A 120 -6.35 -9.47 -15.63
C GLU A 120 -7.12 -9.21 -16.94
N ALA A 121 -8.45 -9.13 -16.86
CA ALA A 121 -9.28 -8.94 -18.05
C ALA A 121 -9.03 -7.59 -18.73
N HIS A 122 -8.88 -6.52 -17.94
CA HIS A 122 -8.67 -5.17 -18.46
C HIS A 122 -7.32 -5.05 -19.20
N GLU A 123 -6.30 -5.77 -18.76
CA GLU A 123 -4.98 -5.79 -19.40
C GLU A 123 -5.00 -6.61 -20.69
N ARG A 124 -5.68 -7.77 -20.69
CA ARG A 124 -5.86 -8.61 -21.88
C ARG A 124 -6.65 -7.88 -22.98
N ASP A 125 -7.69 -7.15 -22.59
CA ASP A 125 -8.64 -6.53 -23.51
C ASP A 125 -8.27 -5.07 -23.85
N GLY A 126 -7.19 -4.54 -23.26
CA GLY A 126 -6.70 -3.16 -23.49
C GLY A 126 -7.63 -2.08 -22.91
N GLY A 127 -8.37 -2.42 -21.86
CA GLY A 127 -9.27 -1.52 -21.15
C GLY A 127 -8.54 -0.54 -20.22
N ALA A 128 -9.31 0.30 -19.55
CA ALA A 128 -8.78 1.16 -18.49
C ALA A 128 -8.40 0.32 -17.26
N TYR A 129 -7.32 0.68 -16.58
CA TYR A 129 -6.93 0.07 -15.31
C TYR A 129 -8.01 0.29 -14.25
N ASN A 130 -8.58 -0.80 -13.73
CA ASN A 130 -9.51 -0.83 -12.59
C ASN A 130 -8.81 -1.26 -11.28
N ASN A 131 -7.53 -1.63 -11.36
CA ASN A 131 -6.73 -2.03 -10.20
C ASN A 131 -6.10 -0.85 -9.43
N ILE A 132 -6.39 0.39 -9.82
CA ILE A 132 -5.95 1.64 -9.17
C ILE A 132 -7.15 2.35 -8.53
N ALA A 133 -7.01 2.81 -7.29
CA ALA A 133 -7.99 3.68 -6.62
C ALA A 133 -7.34 4.93 -6.01
N GLY A 134 -8.10 6.03 -5.99
CA GLY A 134 -7.72 7.34 -5.47
C GLY A 134 -8.46 8.47 -6.21
N SER A 135 -8.28 9.74 -5.85
CA SER A 135 -7.52 10.25 -4.72
C SER A 135 -8.35 10.26 -3.44
N VAL A 136 -7.81 9.69 -2.37
CA VAL A 136 -8.45 9.74 -1.04
C VAL A 136 -7.57 10.56 -0.11
N ALA A 137 -8.09 11.67 0.41
CA ALA A 137 -7.37 12.44 1.42
C ALA A 137 -7.36 11.68 2.74
N ALA A 138 -6.19 11.62 3.41
CA ALA A 138 -6.08 11.06 4.74
C ALA A 138 -7.02 11.80 5.71
N SER A 139 -7.93 11.11 6.38
CA SER A 139 -8.88 11.73 7.31
C SER A 139 -8.23 12.13 8.63
N ASP A 140 -7.27 11.34 9.10
CA ASP A 140 -6.53 11.57 10.34
C ASP A 140 -5.02 11.55 10.10
N MET A 141 -4.26 12.02 11.08
CA MET A 141 -2.81 11.78 11.12
C MET A 141 -2.52 10.31 11.39
N ILE A 142 -1.68 9.69 10.56
CA ILE A 142 -1.32 8.26 10.67
C ILE A 142 0.15 8.19 11.08
N PRO A 143 0.47 7.82 12.34
CA PRO A 143 1.86 7.63 12.74
C PRO A 143 2.47 6.41 12.05
N PRO A 144 3.81 6.37 11.89
CA PRO A 144 4.50 5.12 11.56
C PRO A 144 4.11 4.04 12.58
N ALA A 145 3.94 2.80 12.13
CA ALA A 145 3.46 1.67 12.95
C ALA A 145 4.38 1.23 14.11
N ASP A 146 5.33 2.08 14.54
CA ASP A 146 6.20 1.88 15.71
C ASP A 146 5.98 2.92 16.82
N LEU A 147 4.99 3.82 16.67
CA LEU A 147 4.63 4.75 17.73
C LEU A 147 3.40 4.19 18.46
N THR A 148 3.59 3.12 19.23
CA THR A 148 2.62 2.72 20.25
C THR A 148 2.46 3.89 21.24
N GLU A 149 1.22 4.16 21.70
CA GLU A 149 1.01 5.19 22.71
C GLU A 149 1.81 5.00 24.01
N ALA A 150 2.27 3.77 24.22
CA ALA A 150 3.14 3.41 25.33
C ALA A 150 4.57 3.99 25.26
N SER A 151 5.06 4.41 24.08
CA SER A 151 6.45 4.83 23.92
C SER A 151 6.72 6.25 24.42
N TRP A 152 5.73 7.15 24.37
CA TRP A 152 5.89 8.55 24.79
C TRP A 152 5.30 8.87 26.18
N MET A 153 4.51 7.96 26.75
CA MET A 153 3.91 8.09 28.09
C MET A 153 4.65 7.36 29.20
N ASN A 154 5.80 6.72 28.94
CA ASN A 154 6.56 6.03 29.97
C ASN A 154 7.76 6.88 30.49
N PRO A 155 7.69 7.49 31.70
CA PRO A 155 8.77 8.30 32.24
C PRO A 155 10.03 7.51 32.67
N HIS A 156 10.11 6.20 32.41
CA HIS A 156 11.20 5.33 32.91
C HIS A 156 12.15 4.76 31.85
N LEU A 157 12.13 5.23 30.60
CA LEU A 157 13.21 4.93 29.65
C LEU A 157 14.20 6.10 29.57
N PRO A 158 15.52 5.85 29.60
CA PRO A 158 16.52 6.91 29.52
C PRO A 158 16.35 7.64 28.19
N ARG A 159 16.21 8.97 28.27
CA ARG A 159 16.24 9.86 27.12
C ARG A 159 17.50 9.53 26.31
N GLN A 160 17.34 8.99 25.10
CA GLN A 160 18.41 9.01 24.10
C GLN A 160 18.61 10.48 23.71
N ARG A 161 19.38 11.18 24.53
CA ARG A 161 19.94 12.50 24.28
C ARG A 161 21.28 12.29 23.60
N GLY A 162 21.38 12.82 22.39
CA GLY A 162 22.61 13.45 21.93
C GLY A 162 22.73 13.44 20.42
N ARG A 163 23.12 14.50 19.74
CA ARG A 163 23.39 15.89 20.12
C ARG A 163 23.63 16.61 18.79
N VAL A 164 23.07 17.80 18.65
CA VAL A 164 23.36 18.72 17.55
C VAL A 164 24.72 19.41 17.78
N LEU A 165 25.44 19.60 16.67
CA LEU A 165 26.56 20.50 16.35
C LEU A 165 28.02 20.23 16.83
N MET A 166 28.89 20.39 15.82
CA MET A 166 30.34 20.57 15.77
C MET A 166 30.85 21.71 16.69
N PRO A 167 32.16 21.80 16.94
CA PRO A 167 33.06 22.52 16.02
C PRO A 167 34.11 21.63 15.34
#